data_AF-A0A0K1ER07-F1
#
_entry.id   AF-A0A0K1ER07-F1
#
_cell.length_a   1.000
_cell.length_b   1.000
_cell.length_c   1.000
_cell.angle_alpha   90.00
_cell.angle_beta   90.00
_cell.angle_gamma   90.00
#
_symmetry.space_group_name_H-M   'P 1'
#
loop_
_entity.id
_entity.type
_entity.pdbx_description
1 polymer ?
#
loop_
_entity_poly.entity_id
_entity_poly.type
_entity_poly.pdbx_seq_one_letter_code
_entity_poly.pdbx_strand_id
1 'polypeptide(L)'
;MTVWTRLGSGLLALLTTGGCGASLNAVYEGDVRFEHCMALDSMADVKPTIRRACWEEWSTYYTFGQTRDRVEYAAIRQRQLVRASNFDEEEWTPPEATQPIQRVNP
;
A
#
# COMPACT_ATOMS: atom_id res chain seq x y z
N MET A 1 -67.67 4.06 31.26
CA MET A 1 -67.00 4.32 29.96
C MET A 1 -66.47 5.74 30.07
N THR A 2 -65.18 6.02 30.23
CA THR A 2 -64.09 5.74 29.29
C THR A 2 -62.73 5.69 30.01
N VAL A 3 -61.95 4.68 29.65
CA VAL A 3 -60.55 4.47 30.05
C VAL A 3 -59.68 5.30 29.11
N TRP A 4 -58.97 6.30 29.63
CA TRP A 4 -57.93 7.02 28.88
C TRP A 4 -56.59 6.80 29.59
N THR A 5 -56.09 5.57 29.46
CA THR A 5 -54.75 5.19 29.90
C THR A 5 -53.90 4.91 28.67
N ARG A 6 -52.74 5.58 28.62
CA ARG A 6 -51.53 5.22 27.85
C ARG A 6 -51.57 5.40 26.33
N LEU A 7 -51.47 6.65 25.88
CA LEU A 7 -50.84 6.93 24.59
C LEU A 7 -49.30 6.88 24.75
N GLY A 8 -48.70 5.80 24.25
CA GLY A 8 -47.63 5.97 23.27
C GLY A 8 -46.18 6.06 23.75
N SER A 9 -45.76 5.34 24.79
CA SER A 9 -44.33 4.99 24.95
C SER A 9 -43.98 3.87 23.97
N GLY A 10 -43.79 4.20 22.69
CA GLY A 10 -43.57 3.20 21.64
C GLY A 10 -42.75 3.67 20.45
N LEU A 11 -41.93 4.72 20.60
CA LEU A 11 -41.13 5.26 19.50
C LEU A 11 -39.69 5.60 19.92
N LEU A 12 -39.02 4.68 20.63
CA LEU A 12 -37.61 4.84 21.00
C LEU A 12 -36.84 3.52 20.88
N ALA A 13 -36.98 2.82 19.76
CA ALA A 13 -36.33 1.52 19.55
C ALA A 13 -35.69 1.36 18.15
N LEU A 14 -35.28 2.45 17.48
CA LEU A 14 -34.77 2.39 16.11
C LEU A 14 -33.39 3.03 15.86
N LEU A 15 -32.58 3.28 16.90
CA LEU A 15 -31.29 3.98 16.75
C LEU A 15 -30.03 3.13 17.01
N THR A 16 -30.13 1.81 17.18
CA THR A 16 -28.98 0.97 17.60
C THR A 16 -28.50 -0.07 16.57
N THR A 17 -28.85 0.02 15.29
CA THR A 17 -28.51 -1.03 14.28
C THR A 17 -27.50 -0.62 13.21
N GLY A 18 -26.42 0.11 13.53
CA GLY A 18 -25.55 0.64 12.46
C GLY A 18 -24.07 0.89 12.76
N GLY A 19 -23.43 0.11 13.64
CA GLY A 19 -22.01 0.34 14.03
C GLY A 19 -20.96 -0.61 13.46
N CYS A 20 -21.31 -1.85 13.09
CA CYS A 20 -20.30 -2.90 12.83
C CYS A 20 -19.72 -2.94 11.40
N GLY A 21 -20.06 -2.00 10.51
CA GLY A 21 -19.69 -2.09 9.09
C GLY A 21 -18.35 -1.45 8.72
N ALA A 22 -17.96 -0.35 9.39
CA ALA A 22 -16.79 0.44 9.00
C ALA A 22 -15.46 -0.31 9.20
N SER A 23 -15.35 -1.15 10.23
CA SER A 23 -14.15 -1.96 10.49
C SER A 23 -13.97 -3.08 9.47
N LEU A 24 -15.05 -3.74 9.03
CA LEU A 24 -15.00 -4.79 8.01
C LEU A 24 -14.52 -4.23 6.66
N ASN A 25 -14.96 -3.02 6.33
CA ASN A 25 -14.53 -2.35 5.10
C ASN A 25 -13.02 -2.05 5.12
N ALA A 26 -12.49 -1.58 6.25
CA ALA A 26 -11.05 -1.30 6.40
C ALA A 26 -10.17 -2.55 6.28
N VAL A 27 -10.56 -3.68 6.89
CA VAL A 27 -9.81 -4.95 6.78
C VAL A 27 -9.86 -5.47 5.35
N TYR A 28 -11.04 -5.48 4.72
CA TYR A 28 -11.20 -5.90 3.34
C TYR A 28 -10.36 -5.05 2.37
N GLU A 29 -10.37 -3.73 2.54
CA GLU A 29 -9.54 -2.85 1.73
C GLU A 29 -8.05 -3.19 1.92
N GLY A 30 -7.61 -3.42 3.16
CA GLY A 30 -6.24 -3.86 3.43
C GLY A 30 -5.89 -5.18 2.76
N ASP A 31 -6.79 -6.16 2.73
CA ASP A 31 -6.59 -7.44 2.05
C ASP A 31 -6.42 -7.25 0.54
N VAL A 32 -7.29 -6.48 -0.09
CA VAL A 32 -7.22 -6.20 -1.53
C VAL A 32 -5.94 -5.48 -1.89
N ARG A 33 -5.52 -4.50 -1.08
CA ARG A 33 -4.26 -3.77 -1.32
C ARG A 33 -3.02 -4.64 -1.09
N PHE A 34 -3.07 -5.58 -0.14
CA PHE A 34 -2.00 -6.55 0.06
C PHE A 34 -1.81 -7.41 -1.20
N GLU A 35 -2.89 -8.01 -1.70
CA GLU A 35 -2.85 -8.85 -2.91
C GLU A 35 -2.48 -8.03 -4.16
N HIS A 36 -2.84 -6.75 -4.21
CA HIS A 36 -2.40 -5.85 -5.27
C HIS A 36 -0.87 -5.66 -5.27
N CYS A 37 -0.25 -5.42 -4.10
CA CYS A 37 1.20 -5.32 -4.01
C CYS A 37 1.90 -6.66 -4.34
N MET A 38 1.31 -7.79 -3.94
CA MET A 38 1.79 -9.12 -4.33
C MET A 38 1.76 -9.33 -5.84
N ALA A 39 0.69 -8.92 -6.51
CA ALA A 39 0.58 -8.99 -7.95
C ALA A 39 1.66 -8.12 -8.63
N LEU A 40 1.86 -6.88 -8.18
CA LEU A 40 2.92 -5.99 -8.66
C LEU A 40 4.31 -6.59 -8.47
N ASP A 41 4.54 -7.31 -7.38
CA ASP A 41 5.81 -7.99 -7.13
C ASP A 41 6.14 -9.10 -8.14
N SER A 42 5.11 -9.78 -8.64
CA SER A 42 5.23 -10.87 -9.62
C SER A 42 5.50 -10.38 -11.05
N MET A 43 5.19 -9.12 -11.34
CA MET A 43 5.33 -8.54 -12.67
C MET A 43 6.77 -8.06 -12.91
N ALA A 44 7.40 -8.58 -13.97
CA ALA A 44 8.81 -8.34 -14.27
C ALA A 44 9.09 -6.93 -14.79
N ASP A 45 8.10 -6.30 -15.43
CA ASP A 45 8.14 -4.96 -16.01
C ASP A 45 7.93 -3.84 -14.98
N VAL A 46 7.48 -4.17 -13.76
CA VAL A 46 7.28 -3.18 -12.70
C VAL A 46 8.62 -2.85 -12.03
N LYS A 47 9.00 -1.57 -12.10
CA LYS A 47 10.22 -1.06 -11.47
C LYS A 47 10.24 -1.33 -9.95
N PRO A 48 11.38 -1.67 -9.34
CA PRO A 48 11.46 -1.90 -7.88
C PRO A 48 11.01 -0.71 -7.03
N THR A 49 11.18 0.52 -7.52
CA THR A 49 10.71 1.74 -6.86
C THR A 49 9.19 1.78 -6.70
N ILE A 50 8.44 1.35 -7.72
CA ILE A 50 6.96 1.26 -7.69
C ILE A 50 6.51 0.18 -6.71
N ARG A 51 7.15 -1.00 -6.76
CA ARG A 51 6.88 -2.09 -5.81
C ARG A 51 7.11 -1.64 -4.37
N ARG A 52 8.21 -0.93 -4.12
CA ARG A 52 8.54 -0.39 -2.80
C ARG A 52 7.48 0.58 -2.30
N ALA A 53 7.04 1.51 -3.15
CA ALA A 53 6.01 2.49 -2.80
C ALA A 53 4.68 1.81 -2.43
N CYS A 54 4.29 0.75 -3.16
CA CYS A 54 3.09 -0.03 -2.81
C CYS A 54 3.17 -0.60 -1.39
N TRP A 55 4.29 -1.26 -1.06
CA TRP A 55 4.48 -1.86 0.26
C TRP A 55 4.60 -0.83 1.39
N GLU A 56 5.19 0.34 1.10
CA GLU A 56 5.26 1.45 2.04
C GLU A 56 3.88 2.03 2.36
N GLU A 57 3.05 2.27 1.34
CA GLU A 57 1.66 2.73 1.51
C GLU A 57 0.85 1.70 2.29
N TRP A 58 0.95 0.42 1.91
CA TRP A 58 0.26 -0.67 2.59
C TRP A 58 0.61 -0.74 4.08
N SER A 59 1.89 -0.68 4.40
CA SER A 59 2.38 -0.74 5.79
C SER A 59 1.96 0.48 6.61
N THR A 60 1.76 1.62 5.96
CA THR A 60 1.38 2.88 6.63
C THR A 60 -0.11 2.92 6.98
N TYR A 61 -0.98 2.49 6.06
CA TYR A 61 -2.42 2.74 6.18
C TYR A 61 -3.27 1.49 6.39
N TYR A 62 -2.77 0.31 6.02
CA TYR A 62 -3.60 -0.88 5.84
C TYR A 62 -3.29 -2.02 6.80
N THR A 63 -2.56 -1.75 7.89
CA THR A 63 -2.17 -2.77 8.89
C THR A 63 -3.25 -3.08 9.93
N PHE A 64 -4.28 -2.22 10.05
CA PHE A 64 -5.36 -2.45 11.00
C PHE A 64 -6.13 -3.74 10.68
N GLY A 65 -6.24 -4.63 11.67
CA GLY A 65 -6.93 -5.93 11.54
C GLY A 65 -6.21 -6.95 10.66
N GLN A 66 -5.02 -6.65 10.15
CA GLN A 66 -4.18 -7.60 9.41
C GLN A 66 -3.46 -8.56 10.36
N THR A 67 -3.12 -9.74 9.83
CA THR A 67 -2.39 -10.74 10.58
C THR A 67 -0.91 -10.35 10.72
N ARG A 68 -0.26 -10.84 11.79
CA ARG A 68 1.14 -10.51 12.08
C ARG A 68 2.08 -10.90 10.94
N ASP A 69 1.85 -12.05 10.33
CA ASP A 69 2.62 -12.59 9.20
C ASP A 69 2.57 -11.66 7.98
N ARG A 70 1.41 -11.06 7.67
CA ARG A 70 1.31 -10.10 6.56
C ARG A 70 2.07 -8.80 6.84
N VAL A 71 1.98 -8.29 8.07
CA VAL A 71 2.73 -7.11 8.50
C VAL A 71 4.24 -7.37 8.45
N GLU A 72 4.68 -8.52 8.94
CA GLU A 72 6.09 -8.94 8.89
C GLU A 72 6.57 -9.13 7.44
N TYR A 73 5.75 -9.76 6.59
CA TYR A 73 6.04 -9.95 5.17
C TYR A 73 6.26 -8.61 4.46
N ALA A 74 5.33 -7.67 4.59
CA ALA A 74 5.42 -6.35 3.96
C ALA A 74 6.69 -5.61 4.41
N ALA A 75 7.02 -5.65 5.70
CA ALA A 75 8.22 -5.01 6.25
C ALA A 75 9.53 -5.64 5.75
N ILE A 76 9.57 -6.97 5.58
CA ILE A 76 10.72 -7.67 4.99
C ILE A 76 10.84 -7.30 3.51
N ARG A 77 9.72 -7.30 2.78
CA ARG A 77 9.67 -7.04 1.35
C ARG A 77 10.11 -5.62 1.01
N GLN A 78 9.64 -4.63 1.76
CA GLN A 78 10.07 -3.24 1.61
C GLN A 78 11.59 -3.11 1.75
N ARG A 79 12.21 -3.77 2.73
CA ARG A 79 13.67 -3.77 2.92
C ARG A 79 14.43 -4.41 1.75
N GLN A 80 13.91 -5.50 1.20
CA GLN A 80 14.49 -6.14 0.01
C GLN A 80 14.44 -5.19 -1.21
N LEU A 81 13.34 -4.47 -1.37
CA LEU A 81 13.14 -3.57 -2.51
C LEU A 81 13.94 -2.27 -2.39
N VAL A 82 14.21 -1.76 -1.19
CA VAL A 82 15.18 -0.67 -0.98
C VAL A 82 16.54 -1.05 -1.56
N ARG A 83 17.00 -2.29 -1.34
CA ARG A 83 18.26 -2.74 -1.91
C ARG A 83 18.21 -2.80 -3.43
N ALA A 84 17.13 -3.32 -4.01
CA ALA A 84 16.98 -3.43 -5.47
C ALA A 84 16.89 -2.06 -6.17
N SER A 85 16.13 -1.11 -5.62
CA SER A 85 15.91 0.20 -6.26
C SER A 85 17.18 1.04 -6.43
N ASN A 86 18.21 0.82 -5.60
CA ASN A 86 19.44 1.61 -5.67
C ASN A 86 20.34 1.28 -6.89
N PHE A 87 20.04 0.21 -7.65
CA PHE A 87 20.92 -0.25 -8.74
C PHE A 87 20.40 0.03 -10.16
N ASP A 88 19.16 0.50 -10.32
CA ASP A 88 18.50 0.58 -11.64
C ASP A 88 18.49 1.99 -12.27
N GLU A 89 19.05 3.00 -11.61
CA GLU A 89 19.04 4.41 -12.09
C GLU A 89 20.43 4.92 -12.52
N GLU A 90 21.37 4.05 -12.88
CA GLU A 90 22.61 4.51 -13.51
C GLU A 90 22.33 4.88 -14.97
N GLU A 91 21.95 6.15 -15.16
CA GLU A 91 21.75 6.79 -16.44
C GLU A 91 23.00 6.62 -17.31
N TRP A 92 22.84 5.87 -18.40
CA TRP A 92 23.88 5.65 -19.38
C TRP A 92 24.40 7.00 -19.88
N THR A 93 25.60 7.38 -19.45
CA THR A 93 26.34 8.50 -20.02
C THR A 93 27.14 7.96 -21.20
N PRO A 94 26.88 8.44 -22.44
CA PRO A 94 27.74 8.08 -23.56
C PRO A 94 29.17 8.48 -23.22
N PRO A 95 30.19 7.64 -23.49
CA PRO A 95 31.57 8.06 -23.33
C PRO A 95 31.80 9.28 -24.22
N GLU A 96 32.13 10.41 -23.61
CA GLU A 96 32.53 11.62 -24.31
C GLU A 96 33.66 11.24 -25.27
N ALA A 97 33.42 11.46 -26.57
CA ALA A 97 34.29 11.03 -27.64
C ALA A 97 35.73 11.46 -27.34
N THR A 98 36.61 10.45 -27.20
CA THR A 98 38.05 10.58 -27.05
C THR A 98 38.57 11.75 -27.89
N GLN A 99 38.95 12.84 -27.20
CA GLN A 99 39.60 14.00 -27.82
C GLN A 99 40.80 13.50 -28.65
N PRO A 100 40.96 13.94 -29.91
CA PRO A 100 42.04 13.45 -30.75
C PRO A 100 43.39 13.84 -30.16
N ILE A 101 44.25 12.84 -30.05
CA ILE A 101 45.63 12.90 -29.56
C ILE A 101 46.35 14.04 -30.30
N GLN A 102 46.66 15.13 -29.58
CA GLN A 102 47.50 16.21 -30.10
C GLN A 102 48.87 15.63 -30.43
N ARG A 103 49.19 15.54 -31.72
CA ARG A 103 50.50 15.08 -32.19
C ARG A 103 51.52 16.17 -31.88
N VAL A 104 52.29 16.02 -30.81
CA VAL A 104 53.47 16.86 -30.57
C VAL A 104 54.52 16.44 -31.60
N ASN A 105 54.86 17.35 -32.52
CA ASN A 105 56.01 17.21 -33.42
C ASN A 105 57.20 18.00 -32.81
N PRO A 106 58.45 17.56 -33.01
CA PRO A 106 59.62 18.08 -32.30
C PRO A 106 60.03 19.49 -32.73
#